data_AF-A0A662J5U0-F1
#
_entry.id   AF-A0A662J5U0-F1
#
_cell.length_a   1.000
_cell.length_b   1.000
_cell.length_c   1.000
_cell.angle_alpha   90.00
_cell.angle_beta   90.00
_cell.angle_gamma   90.00
#
_symmetry.space_group_name_H-M   'P 1'
#
loop_
_entity.id
_entity.type
_entity.pdbx_description
1 polymer ?
#
loop_
_entity_poly.entity_id
_entity_poly.type
_entity_poly.pdbx_seq_one_letter_code
_entity_poly.pdbx_strand_id
1 'polypeptide(L)' 'YEEVRLSLQSLYPPDPQLYLDLHLLLISLGRKYCKAGRPLCGQCPLRHLCPSALGGRSSFRDEEPSGKRG' A
#
# COMPACT_ATOMS: atom_id res chain seq x y z
N TYR A 1 8.47 10.09 1.97
CA TYR A 1 8.74 9.48 0.65
C TYR A 1 9.73 8.34 0.78
N GLU A 2 10.93 8.57 1.33
CA GLU A 2 11.95 7.52 1.47
C GLU A 2 11.51 6.33 2.33
N GLU A 3 10.82 6.55 3.45
CA GLU A 3 10.28 5.46 4.29
C GLU A 3 9.37 4.50 3.52
N VAL A 4 8.46 5.05 2.72
CA VAL A 4 7.52 4.27 1.89
C VAL A 4 8.28 3.49 0.81
N ARG A 5 9.28 4.12 0.19
CA ARG A 5 10.12 3.49 -0.82
C ARG A 5 10.89 2.31 -0.24
N LEU A 6 11.56 2.49 0.90
CA LEU A 6 12.34 1.44 1.56
C LEU A 6 11.44 0.28 2.01
N SER A 7 10.26 0.58 2.55
CA SER A 7 9.29 -0.43 2.99
C SER A 7 8.75 -1.27 1.83
N LEU A 8 8.54 -0.66 0.66
CA LEU A 8 8.13 -1.41 -0.53
C LEU A 8 9.29 -2.25 -1.10
N GLN A 9 10.49 -1.69 -1.16
CA GLN A 9 11.66 -2.39 -1.69
C GLN A 9 12.06 -3.60 -0.84
N SER A 10 11.88 -3.55 0.48
CA SER A 10 12.20 -4.70 1.35
C SER A 10 11.28 -5.91 1.15
N LEU A 11 10.11 -5.74 0.53
CA LEU A 11 9.17 -6.83 0.25
C LEU A 11 9.51 -7.64 -1.00
N TYR A 12 10.40 -7.13 -1.86
CA TYR A 12 10.72 -7.72 -3.16
C TYR A 12 12.24 -7.90 -3.32
N PRO A 13 12.69 -8.79 -4.22
CA PRO A 13 14.10 -8.87 -4.59
C PRO A 13 14.60 -7.52 -5.14
N PRO A 14 15.91 -7.20 -4.98
CA PRO A 14 16.50 -5.98 -5.50
C PRO A 14 16.69 -6.02 -7.03
N ASP A 15 15.56 -6.11 -7.74
CA ASP A 15 15.48 -6.11 -9.20
C ASP A 15 14.94 -4.76 -9.71
N PRO A 16 15.76 -3.97 -10.42
CA PRO A 16 15.34 -2.69 -10.99
C PRO A 16 14.12 -2.78 -11.92
N GLN A 17 13.96 -3.87 -12.69
CA GLN A 17 12.83 -4.03 -13.60
C GLN A 17 11.53 -4.25 -12.83
N LEU A 18 11.57 -5.11 -11.81
CA LEU A 18 10.42 -5.35 -10.93
C LEU A 18 9.98 -4.06 -10.22
N TYR A 19 10.94 -3.24 -9.75
CA TYR A 19 10.62 -1.95 -9.14
C TYR A 19 9.96 -0.97 -10.11
N LEU A 20 10.42 -0.94 -11.36
CA LEU A 20 9.81 -0.12 -12.41
C LEU A 20 8.38 -0.58 -12.70
N ASP A 21 8.18 -1.89 -12.88
CA ASP A 21 6.86 -2.46 -13.14
C ASP A 21 5.89 -2.18 -12.00
N LEU A 22 6.29 -2.41 -10.75
CA LEU A 22 5.49 -2.11 -9.57
C LEU A 22 5.12 -0.62 -9.51
N HIS A 23 6.09 0.27 -9.75
CA HIS A 23 5.86 1.71 -9.77
C HIS A 23 4.80 2.10 -10.82
N LEU A 24 4.94 1.59 -12.05
CA LEU A 24 4.00 1.85 -13.14
C LEU A 24 2.60 1.29 -12.84
N LEU A 25 2.52 0.08 -12.27
CA LEU A 25 1.26 -0.54 -11.87
C LEU A 25 0.56 0.25 -10.76
N LEU A 26 1.28 0.71 -9.73
CA LEU A 26 0.72 1.53 -8.65
C LEU A 26 0.20 2.87 -9.17
N ILE A 27 0.93 3.53 -10.08
CA ILE A 27 0.47 4.76 -10.73
C ILE A 27 -0.78 4.51 -11.57
N SER A 28 -0.77 3.45 -12.38
CA SER A 28 -1.89 3.06 -13.22
C SER A 28 -3.14 2.77 -12.38
N LEU A 29 -2.98 2.05 -11.27
CA LEU A 29 -4.04 1.77 -10.30
C LEU A 29 -4.63 3.06 -9.71
N GLY A 30 -3.79 3.98 -9.24
CA GLY A 30 -4.22 5.26 -8.67
C GLY A 30 -4.97 6.13 -9.67
N ARG A 31 -4.52 6.17 -10.92
CA ARG A 31 -5.15 6.97 -11.99
C ARG A 31 -6.47 6.36 -12.46
N LYS A 32 -6.55 5.03 -12.58
CA LYS A 32 -7.73 4.33 -13.10
C LYS A 32 -8.80 4.11 -12.04
N TYR A 33 -8.42 3.65 -10.84
CA TYR A 33 -9.35 3.17 -9.81
C TYR A 33 -9.24 3.95 -8.51
N CYS A 34 -8.06 4.03 -7.88
CA CYS A 34 -7.89 4.60 -6.54
C CYS A 34 -7.68 6.12 -6.57
N LYS A 35 -8.60 6.83 -7.22
CA LYS A 35 -8.56 8.29 -7.38
C LYS A 35 -8.72 8.99 -6.03
N ALA A 36 -7.91 10.03 -5.80
CA ALA A 36 -8.01 10.86 -4.61
C ALA A 36 -9.43 11.47 -4.48
N GLY A 37 -10.00 11.40 -3.27
CA GLY A 37 -11.33 11.93 -2.95
C GLY A 37 -12.52 11.05 -3.36
N ARG A 38 -12.52 10.45 -4.56
CA ARG A 38 -13.62 9.61 -5.07
C ARG A 38 -13.10 8.33 -5.75
N PRO A 39 -12.57 7.36 -4.99
CA PRO A 39 -12.06 6.12 -5.55
C PRO A 39 -13.19 5.23 -6.10
N LEU A 40 -12.91 4.54 -7.21
CA LEU A 40 -13.83 3.60 -7.85
C LEU A 40 -13.70 2.20 -7.24
N CYS A 41 -13.87 2.10 -5.92
CA CYS A 41 -13.63 0.85 -5.16
C CYS A 41 -14.46 -0.34 -5.66
N GLY A 42 -15.68 -0.12 -6.17
CA GLY A 42 -16.54 -1.18 -6.70
C GLY A 42 -16.02 -1.84 -7.98
N GLN A 43 -15.17 -1.16 -8.74
CA GLN A 43 -14.55 -1.67 -9.97
C GLN A 43 -13.06 -1.98 -9.80
N CYS A 44 -12.50 -1.69 -8.61
CA CYS A 44 -11.09 -1.91 -8.33
C CYS A 44 -10.80 -3.43 -8.26
N PRO A 45 -9.84 -3.97 -9.02
CA PRO A 45 -9.52 -5.39 -8.96
C PRO A 45 -9.00 -5.82 -7.58
N LEU A 46 -8.41 -4.88 -6.82
CA LEU A 46 -7.91 -5.11 -5.47
C LEU A 46 -8.98 -4.95 -4.38
N ARG A 47 -10.25 -4.74 -4.74
CA ARG A 47 -11.33 -4.47 -3.78
C ARG A 47 -11.39 -5.48 -2.63
N HIS A 48 -11.22 -6.76 -2.95
CA HIS A 48 -11.34 -7.86 -1.99
C HIS A 48 -10.16 -7.95 -1.02
N LEU A 49 -9.02 -7.32 -1.37
CA LEU A 49 -7.82 -7.25 -0.54
C LEU A 49 -7.66 -5.90 0.17
N CYS A 50 -8.42 -4.89 -0.25
CA CYS A 50 -8.23 -3.51 0.20
C CYS A 50 -9.05 -3.20 1.47
N PRO A 51 -8.41 -2.95 2.62
CA PRO A 51 -9.12 -2.65 3.87
C PRO A 51 -9.98 -1.38 3.75
N SER A 52 -9.46 -0.36 3.06
CA SER A 52 -10.16 0.91 2.81
C SER A 52 -11.43 0.74 1.97
N ALA A 53 -11.48 -0.27 1.08
CA ALA A 53 -12.68 -0.57 0.28
C ALA A 53 -13.71 -1.42 1.04
N LEU A 54 -13.28 -2.15 2.07
CA LEU A 54 -14.14 -3.00 2.91
C LEU A 54 -14.75 -2.24 4.10
N GLY A 55 -14.49 -0.93 4.22
CA GLY A 55 -14.93 -0.14 5.38
C GLY A 55 -14.11 -0.43 6.64
N GLY A 56 -13.02 -1.20 6.51
CA GLY A 56 -12.06 -1.42 7.57
C GLY A 56 -11.30 -0.13 7.81
N ARG A 57 -11.74 0.63 8.83
CA ARG A 57 -10.78 1.37 9.66
C ARG A 57 -9.83 0.31 10.20
N SER A 58 -8.74 0.07 9.48
CA SER A 58 -7.65 -0.75 9.98
C SER A 58 -7.20 -0.07 11.27
N SER A 59 -7.59 -0.66 12.40
CA SER A 59 -6.84 -0.54 13.63
C SER A 59 -5.51 -1.24 13.37
N PHE A 60 -4.67 -0.59 12.57
CA PHE A 60 -3.25 -0.84 12.52
C PHE A 60 -2.76 -0.27 13.86
N ARG A 61 -3.05 -1.00 14.94
CA ARG A 61 -2.30 -0.85 16.17
C ARG A 61 -0.94 -1.38 15.78
N ASP A 62 -0.02 -0.46 15.52
CA ASP A 62 1.39 -0.75 15.59
C ASP A 62 1.60 -1.60 16.85
N GLU A 63 2.04 -2.83 16.63
CA GLU A 63 2.57 -3.66 17.69
C GLU A 63 3.83 -2.94 18.17
N GLU A 64 3.66 -2.04 19.15
CA GLU A 64 4.75 -1.44 19.91
C GLU A 64 5.63 -2.56 20.46
N PRO A 65 6.91 -2.65 20.06
CA PRO A 65 7.81 -3.63 20.63
C PRO A 65 8.05 -3.26 22.10
N SER A 66 7.53 -4.11 22.99
CA SER A 66 7.73 -4.04 24.44
C SER A 66 9.20 -3.82 24.81
N GLY A 67 9.52 -2.67 25.43
CA GLY A 67 10.92 -2.26 25.61
C GLY A 67 11.24 -1.24 26.72
N LYS A 68 10.77 -1.50 27.96
CA LYS A 68 11.40 -1.16 29.26
C LYS A 68 11.53 0.31 29.72
N ARG A 69 10.90 0.53 30.89
CA ARG A 69 11.20 1.50 31.96
C ARG A 69 12.65 2.02 32.03
N GLY A 70 12.78 3.33 32.20
CA GLY A 70 13.88 4.04 32.84
C GLY A 70 13.31 5.27 33.52
#